data_AF-A0A936FUY3-F1
#
_entry.id   AF-A0A936FUY3-F1
#
_cell.length_a   1.000
_cell.length_b   1.000
_cell.length_c   1.000
_cell.angle_alpha   90.00
_cell.angle_beta   90.00
_cell.angle_gamma   90.00
#
_symmetry.space_group_name_H-M   'P 1'
#
loop_
_entity.id
_entity.type
_entity.pdbx_description
1 polymer ?
#
loop_
_entity_poly.entity_id
_entity_poly.type
_entity_poly.pdbx_seq_one_letter_code
_entity_poly.pdbx_strand_id
1 'polypeptide(L)'
;MRYFYILFFIIILKINLSAQILHPEYICNLPSSLTESSGLFTISENEFWSFEDSGNADELVKIDNQGTKIKTVKISNASNEDWEAMTDDGQYTTLEM
;
A
#
# COMPACT_ATOMS: atom_id res chain seq x y z
N MET A 1 -1.39 21.49 -49.73
CA MET A 1 -1.97 20.13 -49.75
C MET A 1 -1.30 19.16 -48.78
N ARG A 2 0.04 19.04 -48.72
CA ARG A 2 0.74 18.11 -47.79
C ARG A 2 0.38 18.29 -46.30
N TYR A 3 0.32 19.54 -45.82
CA TYR A 3 0.01 19.83 -44.41
C TYR A 3 -1.47 19.60 -44.03
N PHE A 4 -2.38 19.60 -45.01
CA PHE A 4 -3.81 19.38 -44.78
C PHE A 4 -4.08 17.94 -44.30
N TYR A 5 -3.41 16.96 -44.91
CA TYR A 5 -3.52 15.55 -44.51
C TYR A 5 -2.89 15.29 -43.13
N ILE A 6 -1.82 16.00 -42.77
CA ILE A 6 -1.21 15.90 -41.45
C ILE A 6 -2.16 16.43 -40.37
N LEU A 7 -2.80 17.58 -40.62
CA LEU A 7 -3.77 18.16 -39.69
C LEU A 7 -5.00 17.24 -39.53
N PHE A 8 -5.50 16.69 -40.64
CA PHE A 8 -6.62 15.75 -40.65
C PHE A 8 -6.29 14.46 -39.89
N PHE A 9 -5.06 13.94 -40.03
CA PHE A 9 -4.59 12.76 -39.31
C PHE A 9 -4.49 13.00 -37.79
N ILE A 10 -4.02 14.17 -37.36
CA ILE A 10 -3.98 14.55 -35.93
C ILE A 10 -5.38 14.67 -35.34
N ILE A 11 -6.36 15.19 -36.10
CA ILE A 11 -7.76 15.32 -35.64
C ILE A 11 -8.44 13.94 -35.47
N ILE A 12 -8.04 12.94 -36.27
CA ILE A 12 -8.58 11.56 -36.17
C ILE A 12 -7.89 10.76 -35.06
N LEU A 13 -6.71 11.18 -34.59
CA LEU A 13 -5.98 10.55 -33.50
C LEU A 13 -6.71 10.81 -32.17
N LYS A 14 -7.79 10.06 -31.91
CA LYS A 14 -8.45 10.03 -30.61
C LYS A 14 -7.52 9.36 -29.60
N ILE A 15 -6.88 10.18 -28.77
CA ILE A 15 -6.11 9.70 -27.62
C ILE A 15 -7.14 9.29 -26.55
N ASN A 16 -7.37 7.98 -26.39
CA ASN A 16 -8.16 7.46 -25.28
C ASN A 16 -7.31 7.53 -24.01
N LEU A 17 -7.27 8.70 -23.38
CA LEU A 17 -6.75 8.84 -22.02
C LEU A 17 -7.87 8.40 -21.08
N SER A 18 -7.78 7.17 -20.58
CA SER A 18 -8.61 6.70 -19.48
C SER A 18 -7.74 6.59 -18.23
N ALA A 19 -8.12 7.30 -17.18
CA ALA A 19 -7.62 7.03 -15.84
C ALA A 19 -8.51 5.95 -15.20
N GLN A 20 -7.94 5.18 -14.29
CA GLN A 20 -8.71 4.23 -13.49
C GLN A 20 -9.47 5.01 -12.40
N ILE A 21 -10.79 4.92 -12.39
CA ILE A 21 -11.60 5.43 -11.29
C ILE A 21 -11.65 4.33 -10.23
N LEU A 22 -11.07 4.60 -9.07
CA LEU A 22 -11.14 3.72 -7.90
C LEU A 22 -12.31 4.15 -7.02
N HIS A 23 -13.03 3.16 -6.50
CA HIS A 23 -14.07 3.34 -5.48
C HIS A 23 -13.63 2.60 -4.22
N PRO A 24 -12.73 3.19 -3.41
CA PRO A 24 -12.27 2.55 -2.18
C PRO A 24 -13.45 2.37 -1.23
N GLU A 25 -13.53 1.20 -0.62
CA GLU A 25 -14.47 0.91 0.46
C GLU A 25 -13.80 1.22 1.80
N TYR A 26 -14.51 1.94 2.66
CA TYR A 26 -14.06 2.14 4.03
C TYR A 26 -14.28 0.85 4.83
N ILE A 27 -13.20 0.30 5.38
CA ILE A 27 -13.24 -0.91 6.21
C ILE A 27 -13.33 -0.51 7.69
N CYS A 28 -12.29 0.14 8.22
CA CYS A 28 -12.20 0.55 9.61
C CYS A 28 -11.16 1.67 9.81
N ASN A 29 -11.13 2.25 11.00
CA ASN A 29 -9.99 3.06 11.45
C ASN A 29 -8.88 2.13 11.95
N LEU A 30 -7.64 2.57 11.88
CA LEU A 30 -6.53 1.88 12.57
C LEU A 30 -6.70 2.00 14.10
N PRO A 31 -6.21 1.02 14.87
CA PRO A 31 -6.29 1.06 16.33
C PRO A 31 -5.51 2.26 16.86
N SER A 32 -6.07 2.99 17.82
CA SER A 32 -5.43 4.17 18.44
C SER A 32 -4.11 3.90 19.15
N SER A 33 -3.82 2.64 19.44
CA SER A 33 -2.54 2.16 19.97
C SER A 33 -1.43 2.03 18.93
N LEU A 34 -1.73 2.33 17.66
CA LEU A 34 -0.78 2.50 16.59
C LEU A 34 -0.72 4.01 16.34
N THR A 35 0.44 4.62 16.59
CA THR A 35 0.62 6.08 16.58
C THR A 35 0.64 6.60 15.15
N GLU A 36 1.21 5.82 14.23
CA GLU A 36 1.19 6.06 12.79
C GLU A 36 1.31 4.73 11.99
N SER A 37 1.53 4.78 10.69
CA SER A 37 1.57 3.58 9.83
C SER A 37 2.33 3.90 8.55
N SER A 38 3.57 3.44 8.43
CA SER A 38 4.39 3.56 7.21
C SER A 38 3.97 2.59 6.11
N GLY A 39 3.32 1.48 6.48
CA GLY A 39 2.86 0.50 5.50
C GLY A 39 1.63 -0.27 5.96
N LEU A 40 0.88 -0.77 4.98
CA LEU A 40 -0.26 -1.67 5.18
C LEU A 40 -0.20 -2.81 4.16
N PHE A 41 -0.24 -4.04 4.64
CA PHE A 41 -0.18 -5.26 3.84
C PHE A 41 -1.29 -6.23 4.27
N THR A 42 -1.79 -7.05 3.35
CA THR A 42 -2.84 -8.04 3.64
C THR A 42 -2.45 -9.41 3.09
N ILE A 43 -2.58 -10.43 3.95
CA ILE A 43 -2.39 -11.85 3.56
C ILE A 43 -3.75 -12.51 3.32
N SER A 44 -4.80 -12.03 3.99
CA SER A 44 -6.17 -12.53 3.85
C SER A 44 -7.18 -11.40 3.99
N GLU A 45 -8.37 -11.57 3.42
CA GLU A 45 -9.37 -10.49 3.22
C GLU A 45 -9.69 -9.63 4.46
N ASN A 46 -9.55 -10.17 5.67
CA ASN A 46 -9.90 -9.48 6.91
C ASN A 46 -8.73 -9.31 7.88
N GLU A 47 -7.50 -9.50 7.40
CA GLU A 47 -6.30 -9.41 8.21
C GLU A 47 -5.29 -8.47 7.56
N PHE A 48 -4.97 -7.42 8.29
CA PHE A 48 -4.05 -6.39 7.87
C PHE A 48 -2.82 -6.41 8.77
N TRP A 49 -1.67 -6.18 8.18
CA TRP A 49 -0.40 -6.01 8.86
C TRP A 49 0.11 -4.60 8.60
N SER A 50 0.56 -3.94 9.66
CA SER A 50 1.12 -2.61 9.60
C SER A 50 2.37 -2.54 10.46
N PHE A 51 3.17 -1.51 10.24
CA PHE A 51 4.36 -1.16 10.99
C PHE A 51 4.49 0.36 11.01
N GLU A 52 5.15 0.83 12.06
CA GLU A 52 5.46 2.24 12.27
C GLU A 52 6.84 2.56 11.65
N ASP A 53 7.10 3.83 11.38
CA ASP A 53 8.35 4.46 10.97
C ASP A 53 9.42 4.40 12.07
N SER A 54 10.62 4.84 11.71
CA SER A 54 11.81 4.98 12.52
C SER A 54 11.57 5.62 13.89
N GLY A 55 12.26 5.09 14.90
CA GLY A 55 12.13 5.52 16.29
C GLY A 55 10.95 4.92 17.05
N ASN A 56 10.08 4.16 16.36
CA ASN A 56 9.09 3.30 16.99
C ASN A 56 9.64 1.88 17.23
N ALA A 57 8.80 0.98 17.72
CA ALA A 57 9.23 -0.38 18.05
C ALA A 57 9.53 -1.20 16.78
N ASP A 58 10.50 -2.13 16.89
CA ASP A 58 10.83 -3.12 15.84
C ASP A 58 9.73 -4.19 15.73
N GLU A 59 8.50 -3.79 15.41
CA GLU A 59 7.31 -4.62 15.56
C GLU A 59 6.39 -4.54 14.35
N LEU A 60 5.85 -5.69 13.94
CA LEU A 60 4.72 -5.78 13.03
C LEU A 60 3.44 -5.97 13.82
N VAL A 61 2.41 -5.21 13.45
CA VAL A 61 1.12 -5.20 14.12
C VAL A 61 0.05 -5.77 13.20
N LYS A 62 -0.63 -6.82 13.66
CA LYS A 62 -1.77 -7.42 12.97
C LYS A 62 -3.08 -6.80 13.46
N ILE A 63 -3.94 -6.43 12.53
CA ILE A 63 -5.19 -5.71 12.73
C ILE A 63 -6.31 -6.48 12.00
N ASP A 64 -7.47 -6.64 12.64
CA ASP A 64 -8.67 -7.20 11.99
C ASP A 64 -9.46 -6.13 11.21
N ASN A 65 -10.49 -6.55 10.48
CA ASN A 65 -11.39 -5.65 9.74
C ASN A 65 -12.35 -4.83 10.62
N GLN A 66 -12.22 -4.88 11.95
CA GLN A 66 -12.86 -3.96 12.88
C GLN A 66 -11.90 -2.88 13.38
N GLY A 67 -10.62 -2.91 12.97
CA GLY A 67 -9.60 -1.98 13.45
C GLY A 67 -9.03 -2.37 14.81
N THR A 68 -9.20 -3.63 15.23
CA THR A 68 -8.68 -4.12 16.50
C THR A 68 -7.30 -4.74 16.30
N LYS A 69 -6.35 -4.38 17.17
CA LYS A 69 -5.05 -5.04 17.23
C LYS A 69 -5.21 -6.47 17.75
N ILE A 70 -4.91 -7.46 16.91
CA ILE A 70 -5.06 -8.89 17.24
C ILE A 70 -3.72 -9.59 17.51
N LYS A 71 -2.60 -9.05 17.02
CA LYS A 71 -1.26 -9.61 17.27
C LYS A 71 -0.17 -8.56 17.12
N THR A 72 0.91 -8.73 17.87
CA THR A 72 2.19 -8.02 17.67
C THR A 72 3.29 -9.05 17.49
N VAL A 73 4.17 -8.82 16.51
CA VAL A 73 5.34 -9.66 16.23
C VAL A 73 6.58 -8.78 16.28
N LYS A 74 7.44 -9.01 17.27
CA LYS A 74 8.74 -8.33 17.36
C LYS A 74 9.73 -8.96 16.38
N ILE A 75 10.39 -8.11 15.61
CA ILE A 75 11.50 -8.48 14.74
C ILE A 75 12.79 -8.35 15.56
N SER A 76 13.46 -9.48 15.79
CA SER A 76 14.60 -9.54 16.72
C SER A 76 15.96 -9.35 16.05
N ASN A 77 15.99 -9.42 14.72
CA ASN A 77 17.21 -9.43 13.91
C ASN A 77 17.31 -8.24 12.94
N ALA A 78 16.46 -7.24 13.11
CA ALA A 78 16.49 -5.98 12.38
C ALA A 78 15.95 -4.86 13.28
N SER A 79 16.44 -3.65 13.06
CA SER A 79 15.94 -2.44 13.73
C SER A 79 15.15 -1.60 12.74
N ASN A 80 14.12 -0.94 13.26
CA ASN A 80 13.26 -0.05 12.51
C ASN A 80 13.92 1.33 12.38
N GLU A 81 14.78 1.46 11.37
CA GLU A 81 15.52 2.69 11.07
C GLU A 81 14.95 3.42 9.83
N ASP A 82 14.43 2.69 8.85
CA ASP A 82 13.87 3.23 7.58
C ASP A 82 12.93 2.20 6.92
N TRP A 83 12.02 1.62 7.72
CA TRP A 83 11.06 0.67 7.15
C TRP A 83 9.99 1.41 6.34
N GLU A 84 9.96 1.17 5.03
CA GLU A 84 9.14 1.95 4.09
C GLU A 84 8.15 1.09 3.29
N ALA A 85 8.43 -0.21 3.13
CA ALA A 85 7.60 -1.07 2.30
C ALA A 85 7.58 -2.53 2.77
N MET A 86 6.48 -3.22 2.46
CA MET A 86 6.36 -4.65 2.64
C MET A 86 5.76 -5.26 1.39
N THR A 87 6.29 -6.41 0.97
CA THR A 87 5.85 -7.14 -0.23
C THR A 87 5.74 -8.62 0.07
N ASP A 88 4.94 -9.32 -0.72
CA ASP A 88 4.75 -10.76 -0.60
C ASP A 88 4.72 -11.40 -1.99
N ASP A 89 5.45 -12.50 -2.15
CA ASP A 89 5.53 -13.25 -3.41
C ASP A 89 4.73 -14.56 -3.40
N GLY A 90 3.91 -14.78 -2.36
CA GLY A 90 3.16 -16.01 -2.12
C GLY A 90 3.94 -17.11 -1.40
N GLN A 91 5.24 -16.93 -1.16
CA GLN A 91 6.07 -17.84 -0.34
C GLN A 91 6.70 -17.10 0.84
N TYR A 92 7.16 -15.87 0.60
CA TYR A 92 7.83 -15.04 1.57
C TYR A 92 7.24 -13.64 1.59
N THR A 93 6.99 -13.14 2.79
CA THR A 93 6.75 -11.73 3.04
C THR A 93 8.07 -11.07 3.40
N THR A 94 8.43 -9.99 2.69
CA THR A 94 9.67 -9.23 2.88
C THR A 94 9.35 -7.81 3.29
N LEU A 95 10.05 -7.32 4.31
CA LEU A 95 10.05 -5.92 4.74
C LEU A 95 11.29 -5.24 4.17
N GLU A 96 11.10 -4.12 3.48
CA GLU A 96 12.17 -3.26 2.96
C GLU A 96 12.63 -2.33 4.08
N MET A 97 13.95 -2.26 4.25
CA MET A 97 14.66 -1.51 5.29
C MET A 97 15.70 -0.60 4.66
#